data_AF-A0A356GEI9-F1
#
_entry.id   AF-A0A356GEI9-F1
#
_cell.length_a   1.000
_cell.length_b   1.000
_cell.length_c   1.000
_cell.angle_alpha   90.00
_cell.angle_beta   90.00
_cell.angle_gamma   90.00
#
_symmetry.space_group_name_H-M   'P 1'
#
loop_
_entity.id
_entity.type
_entity.pdbx_description
1 polymer ?
#
loop_
_entity_poly.entity_id
_entity_poly.type
_entity_poly.pdbx_seq_one_letter_code
_entity_poly.pdbx_strand_id
1 'polypeptide(L)'
;MGRSQTETITIRVTPEEKHSMQGKMYEAVAPSMREFILQMCMDGKVIVNSDLRELNQELRYQGNNLNQLTKLCHQGRISAVDLAELLSIYRQILLALGGENDGSC
;
A
#
# COMPACT_ATOMS: atom_id res chain seq x y z
N MET A 1 -39.67 6.87 14.04
CA MET A 1 -38.97 7.11 12.75
C MET A 1 -38.73 5.75 12.12
N GLY A 2 -39.19 5.54 10.89
CA GLY A 2 -39.04 4.27 10.18
C GLY A 2 -37.57 3.97 9.85
N ARG A 3 -37.26 2.70 9.62
CA ARG A 3 -35.94 2.24 9.19
C ARG A 3 -35.62 2.86 7.82
N SER A 4 -34.50 3.58 7.70
CA SER A 4 -34.13 4.29 6.46
C SER A 4 -33.62 3.38 5.34
N GLN A 5 -33.23 2.15 5.68
CA GLN A 5 -32.70 1.16 4.73
C GLN A 5 -33.80 0.14 4.39
N THR A 6 -34.43 0.30 3.22
CA THR A 6 -35.59 -0.48 2.78
C THR A 6 -35.23 -1.61 1.80
N GLU A 7 -34.17 -1.43 1.01
CA GLU A 7 -33.77 -2.37 -0.04
C GLU A 7 -32.75 -3.41 0.45
N THR A 8 -32.78 -4.62 -0.15
CA THR A 8 -31.88 -5.72 0.19
C THR A 8 -31.15 -6.25 -1.04
N ILE A 9 -29.83 -6.43 -0.92
CA ILE A 9 -28.99 -7.10 -1.93
C ILE A 9 -28.54 -8.44 -1.35
N THR A 10 -28.80 -9.54 -2.07
CA THR A 10 -28.40 -10.89 -1.66
C THR A 10 -27.30 -11.40 -2.59
N ILE A 11 -26.19 -11.87 -2.00
CA ILE A 11 -25.03 -12.40 -2.74
C ILE A 11 -24.71 -13.79 -2.20
N ARG A 12 -24.50 -14.76 -3.09
CA ARG A 12 -24.02 -16.10 -2.73
C ARG A 12 -22.50 -16.10 -2.75
N VAL A 13 -21.90 -16.53 -1.65
CA VAL A 13 -20.45 -16.66 -1.49
C VAL A 13 -20.13 -18.02 -0.89
N THR A 14 -18.95 -18.53 -1.21
CA THR A 14 -18.34 -19.68 -0.56
C THR A 14 -17.88 -19.32 0.86
N PRO A 15 -17.62 -20.31 1.73
CA PRO A 15 -17.07 -20.06 3.05
C PRO A 15 -15.71 -19.35 3.00
N GLU A 16 -14.88 -19.67 2.02
CA GLU A 16 -13.55 -19.08 1.83
C GLU A 16 -13.65 -17.60 1.44
N GLU A 17 -14.50 -17.27 0.45
CA GLU A 17 -14.76 -15.88 0.07
C GLU A 17 -15.28 -15.06 1.25
N LYS A 18 -16.22 -15.62 2.03
CA LYS A 18 -16.74 -14.96 3.23
C LYS A 18 -15.64 -14.68 4.25
N HIS A 19 -14.73 -15.63 4.47
CA HIS A 19 -13.62 -15.47 5.40
C HIS A 19 -12.64 -14.40 4.91
N SER A 20 -12.29 -14.39 3.62
CA SER A 20 -11.44 -13.35 3.03
C SER A 20 -12.08 -11.96 3.12
N MET A 21 -13.39 -11.85 2.89
CA MET A 21 -14.12 -10.58 3.06
C MET A 21 -14.07 -10.10 4.52
N GLN A 22 -14.17 -11.00 5.51
CA GLN A 22 -14.03 -10.66 6.92
C GLN A 22 -12.63 -10.17 7.26
N GLY A 23 -11.58 -10.82 6.75
CA GLY A 23 -10.20 -10.35 6.91
C GLY A 23 -10.04 -8.91 6.42
N LYS A 24 -10.46 -8.63 5.19
CA LYS A 24 -10.39 -7.28 4.60
C LYS A 24 -11.23 -6.25 5.36
N MET A 25 -12.39 -6.64 5.90
CA MET A 25 -13.21 -5.79 6.74
C MET A 25 -12.47 -5.37 8.02
N TYR A 26 -11.78 -6.31 8.68
CA TYR A 26 -10.99 -6.01 9.89
C TYR A 26 -9.77 -5.14 9.59
N GLU A 27 -9.07 -5.43 8.49
CA GLU A 27 -7.94 -4.61 8.02
C GLU A 27 -8.37 -3.16 7.73
N ALA A 28 -9.56 -2.97 7.15
CA ALA A 28 -10.15 -1.67 6.89
C ALA A 28 -10.79 -1.01 8.14
N VAL A 29 -10.74 -1.66 9.32
CA VAL A 29 -11.33 -1.18 10.58
C VAL A 29 -12.83 -0.85 10.43
N ALA A 30 -13.53 -1.58 9.57
CA ALA A 30 -14.94 -1.34 9.31
C ALA A 30 -15.81 -1.93 10.45
N PRO A 31 -16.84 -1.20 10.93
CA PRO A 31 -17.64 -1.63 12.08
C PRO A 31 -18.60 -2.78 11.77
N SER A 32 -18.86 -3.07 10.50
CA SER A 32 -19.67 -4.22 10.08
C SER A 32 -19.41 -4.59 8.62
N MET A 33 -19.76 -5.82 8.25
CA MET A 33 -19.68 -6.29 6.87
C MET A 33 -20.53 -5.47 5.91
N ARG A 34 -21.70 -4.99 6.37
CA ARG A 34 -22.57 -4.13 5.57
C ARG A 34 -21.88 -2.81 5.25
N GLU A 35 -21.31 -2.16 6.27
CA GLU A 35 -20.63 -0.87 6.10
C GLU A 35 -19.42 -1.02 5.19
N PHE A 36 -18.62 -2.07 5.41
CA PHE A 36 -17.49 -2.41 4.57
C PHE A 36 -17.88 -2.60 3.10
N ILE A 37 -18.90 -3.43 2.82
CA ILE A 37 -19.34 -3.67 1.44
C ILE A 37 -19.87 -2.37 0.81
N LEU A 38 -20.65 -1.58 1.53
CA LEU A 38 -21.18 -0.33 0.99
C LEU A 38 -20.08 0.69 0.73
N GLN A 39 -19.15 0.91 1.65
CA GLN A 39 -18.00 1.79 1.44
C GLN A 39 -17.16 1.30 0.26
N MET A 40 -16.91 -0.01 0.14
CA MET A 40 -16.17 -0.55 -1.00
C MET A 40 -16.92 -0.43 -2.33
N CYS A 41 -18.25 -0.54 -2.35
CA CYS A 41 -19.05 -0.41 -3.58
C CYS A 41 -19.32 1.06 -3.97
N MET A 42 -19.40 1.96 -3.01
CA MET A 42 -19.70 3.39 -3.24
C MET A 42 -18.43 4.21 -3.42
N ASP A 43 -17.40 3.95 -2.62
CA ASP A 43 -16.17 4.76 -2.53
C ASP A 43 -14.91 3.96 -2.93
N GLY A 44 -14.97 2.62 -2.92
CA GLY A 44 -13.86 1.77 -3.27
C GLY A 44 -13.51 1.85 -4.76
N LYS A 45 -12.40 2.53 -5.08
CA LYS A 45 -11.83 2.49 -6.44
C LYS A 45 -11.21 1.11 -6.68
N VAL A 46 -11.74 0.35 -7.65
CA VAL A 46 -11.01 -0.81 -8.21
C VAL A 46 -9.87 -0.25 -9.07
N ILE A 47 -8.70 -0.04 -8.45
CA ILE A 47 -7.50 0.44 -9.14
C ILE A 47 -6.67 -0.78 -9.55
N VAL A 48 -6.87 -1.28 -10.77
CA VAL A 48 -5.86 -2.10 -11.45
C VAL A 48 -4.90 -1.14 -12.13
N ASN A 49 -3.84 -0.72 -11.43
CA ASN A 49 -2.85 0.20 -11.99
C ASN A 49 -1.59 -0.58 -12.40
N SER A 50 -1.42 -0.77 -13.71
CA SER A 50 -0.21 -1.32 -14.33
C SER A 50 1.05 -0.56 -13.95
N ASP A 51 0.94 0.74 -13.71
CA ASP A 51 2.06 1.66 -13.50
C ASP A 51 2.67 1.46 -12.10
N LEU A 52 1.91 0.92 -11.14
CA LEU A 52 2.46 0.49 -9.84
C LEU A 52 3.38 -0.72 -9.96
N ARG A 53 3.24 -1.52 -11.02
CA ARG A 53 4.17 -2.63 -11.31
C ARG A 53 5.50 -2.10 -11.81
N GLU A 54 5.45 -1.10 -12.70
CA GLU A 54 6.64 -0.41 -13.21
C GLU A 54 7.36 0.34 -12.08
N LEU A 55 6.61 1.03 -11.20
CA LEU A 55 7.17 1.65 -10.00
C LEU A 55 7.87 0.63 -9.08
N ASN A 56 7.26 -0.53 -8.84
CA ASN A 56 7.90 -1.60 -8.07
C ASN A 56 9.16 -2.13 -8.74
N GLN A 57 9.18 -2.22 -10.06
CA GLN A 57 10.36 -2.66 -10.81
C GLN A 57 11.51 -1.65 -10.68
N GLU A 58 11.21 -0.35 -10.81
CA GLU A 58 12.19 0.72 -10.59
C GLU A 58 12.73 0.77 -9.16
N LEU A 59 11.86 0.60 -8.16
CA LEU A 59 12.29 0.50 -6.76
C LEU A 59 13.27 -0.67 -6.54
N ARG A 60 13.04 -1.82 -7.19
CA ARG A 60 13.96 -2.97 -7.12
C ARG A 60 15.30 -2.65 -7.79
N TYR A 61 15.31 -1.97 -8.93
CA TYR A 61 16.56 -1.56 -9.59
C TYR A 61 17.35 -0.58 -8.72
N GLN A 62 16.69 0.41 -8.13
CA GLN A 62 17.32 1.38 -7.23
C GLN A 62 17.89 0.71 -5.98
N GLY A 63 17.15 -0.22 -5.35
CA GLY A 63 17.66 -1.01 -4.22
C GLY A 63 18.88 -1.88 -4.59
N ASN A 64 18.91 -2.45 -5.79
CA ASN A 64 20.07 -3.19 -6.29
C ASN A 64 21.30 -2.29 -6.49
N ASN A 65 21.10 -1.07 -6.98
CA ASN A 65 22.18 -0.09 -7.13
C ASN A 65 22.74 0.35 -5.77
N LEU A 66 21.87 0.61 -4.79
CA LEU A 66 22.29 0.90 -3.41
C LEU A 66 23.09 -0.25 -2.82
N ASN A 67 22.64 -1.50 -2.99
CA ASN A 67 23.39 -2.67 -2.55
C ASN A 67 24.79 -2.78 -3.18
N GLN A 68 24.94 -2.40 -4.45
CA GLN A 68 26.24 -2.37 -5.11
C GLN A 68 27.14 -1.29 -4.53
N LEU A 69 26.63 -0.09 -4.32
CA LEU A 69 27.36 1.01 -3.69
C LEU A 69 27.82 0.63 -2.28
N THR A 70 26.93 0.05 -1.47
CA THR A 70 27.28 -0.45 -0.11
C THR A 70 28.38 -1.51 -0.16
N LYS A 71 28.34 -2.44 -1.13
CA LYS A 71 29.40 -3.43 -1.33
C LYS A 71 30.73 -2.78 -1.70
N LEU A 72 30.71 -1.78 -2.59
CA LEU A 72 31.92 -1.04 -2.98
C LEU A 72 32.51 -0.25 -1.80
N CYS A 73 31.67 0.38 -0.98
CA CYS A 73 32.09 1.03 0.28
C CYS A 73 32.74 0.02 1.22
N HIS A 74 32.08 -1.12 1.46
CA HIS A 74 32.59 -2.16 2.35
C HIS A 74 33.92 -2.75 1.88
N GLN A 75 34.14 -2.85 0.56
CA GLN A 75 35.39 -3.28 -0.04
C GLN A 75 36.49 -2.19 0.00
N GLY A 76 36.20 -0.99 0.52
CA GLY A 76 37.12 0.14 0.55
C GLY A 76 37.41 0.74 -0.83
N ARG A 77 36.63 0.38 -1.86
CA ARG A 77 36.81 0.87 -3.24
C ARG A 77 36.27 2.28 -3.45
N ILE A 78 35.31 2.69 -2.62
CA ILE A 78 34.78 4.05 -2.55
C ILE A 78 34.70 4.45 -1.06
N SER A 79 34.93 5.72 -0.77
CA SER A 79 35.10 6.21 0.61
C SER A 79 33.78 6.65 1.25
N ALA A 80 32.91 7.30 0.46
CA ALA A 80 31.59 7.74 0.87
C ALA A 80 30.73 7.99 -0.37
N VAL A 81 29.41 7.80 -0.25
CA VAL A 81 28.42 8.21 -1.25
C VAL A 81 27.46 9.16 -0.54
N ASP A 82 27.27 10.35 -1.07
CA ASP A 82 26.23 11.25 -0.60
C ASP A 82 24.88 10.80 -1.16
N LEU A 83 23.97 10.44 -0.25
CA LEU A 83 22.62 9.97 -0.57
C LEU A 83 21.54 10.90 -0.02
N ALA A 84 21.91 12.09 0.48
CA ALA A 84 20.98 13.01 1.13
C ALA A 84 19.86 13.48 0.20
N GLU A 85 20.20 13.85 -1.04
CA GLU A 85 19.23 14.28 -2.05
C GLU A 85 18.30 13.13 -2.47
N LEU A 86 18.85 11.93 -2.64
CA LEU A 86 18.07 10.73 -2.95
C LEU A 86 17.05 10.45 -1.83
N LEU A 87 17.49 10.46 -0.57
CA LEU A 87 16.63 10.25 0.58
C LEU A 87 15.48 11.28 0.66
N SER A 88 15.76 12.54 0.32
CA SER A 88 14.75 13.60 0.27
C SER A 88 13.65 13.28 -0.75
N ILE A 89 14.03 12.86 -1.95
CA ILE A 89 13.07 12.47 -3.02
C ILE A 89 12.25 11.25 -2.58
N TYR A 90 12.86 10.24 -1.98
CA TYR A 90 12.14 9.06 -1.48
C TYR A 90 11.10 9.43 -0.41
N ARG A 91 11.43 10.36 0.50
CA ARG A 91 10.47 10.85 1.50
C ARG A 91 9.29 11.57 0.86
N GLN A 92 9.52 12.36 -0.18
CA GLN A 92 8.45 13.03 -0.93
C GLN A 92 7.53 12.02 -1.62
N ILE A 93 8.10 10.98 -2.24
CA ILE A 93 7.33 9.90 -2.86
C ILE A 93 6.51 9.15 -1.81
N LEU A 94 7.12 8.81 -0.66
CA LEU A 94 6.42 8.11 0.43
C LEU A 94 5.23 8.91 0.96
N LEU A 95 5.41 10.23 1.14
CA LEU A 95 4.32 11.14 1.53
C LEU A 95 3.21 11.19 0.47
N ALA A 96 3.57 11.28 -0.81
CA ALA A 96 2.60 11.33 -1.90
C ALA A 96 1.80 10.02 -2.03
N LEU A 97 2.37 8.89 -1.62
CA LEU A 97 1.71 7.58 -1.57
C LEU A 97 0.91 7.34 -0.28
N GLY A 98 0.89 8.30 0.65
CA GLY A 98 0.13 8.23 1.90
C GLY A 98 0.83 7.46 3.02
N GLY A 99 2.14 7.23 2.93
CA GLY A 99 2.93 6.67 4.02
C GLY A 99 3.23 7.73 5.09
N GLU A 100 3.07 7.37 6.36
CA GLU A 100 3.52 8.22 7.47
C GLU A 100 5.06 8.21 7.55
N ASN A 101 5.64 9.35 7.92
CA ASN A 101 7.08 9.46 8.18
C ASN A 101 7.35 9.06 9.63
N ASP A 102 7.47 7.76 9.87
CA ASP A 102 7.96 7.19 11.12
C ASP A 102 9.48 7.43 11.17
N GLY A 103 9.87 8.71 11.27
CA GLY A 103 11.24 9.18 11.26
C GLY A 103 12.02 8.81 12.51
N SER A 104 12.03 7.53 12.90
CA SER A 104 12.91 7.01 13.94
C SER A 104 14.19 6.51 13.27
N CYS A 105 15.18 7.39 13.22
CA CYS A 105 16.58 6.95 13.23
C CYS A 105 16.92 6.41 14.63
#